data_AF-A0A1Q2YWV7-F1
#
_entry.id   AF-A0A1Q2YWV7-F1
#
_cell.length_a   1.000
_cell.length_b   1.000
_cell.length_c   1.000
_cell.angle_alpha   90.00
_cell.angle_beta   90.00
_cell.angle_gamma   90.00
#
_symmetry.space_group_name_H-M   'P 1'
#
loop_
_entity.id
_entity.type
_entity.pdbx_description
1 polymer ?
#
loop_
_entity_poly.entity_id
_entity_poly.type
_entity_poly.pdbx_seq_one_letter_code
_entity_poly.pdbx_strand_id
1 'polypeptide(L)'
;MPETKDGIRVNRAPVLTLWAAVVAERLGYDRDAAITLGRAVAGSSARVKAKAIGIAEDHQEGGDMRDEARKLQKDRARATTVHLLGRDVSVVEEKGSVRALDHDKPAAPRAAASYVTRAFGEDLPAVRRAMEELAGSMEPEKLNRIGFRLYERFRPEVPAGAKGWGAKGVLDLARIRSAGR
;
A
#
# COMPACT_ATOMS: atom_id res chain seq x y z
N MET A 1 26.64 -19.76 -15.26
CA MET A 1 25.30 -19.16 -15.21
C MET A 1 25.47 -17.75 -14.68
N PRO A 2 24.97 -16.70 -15.33
CA PRO A 2 25.17 -15.36 -14.81
C PRO A 2 24.38 -15.23 -13.50
N GLU A 3 25.10 -14.87 -12.44
CA GLU A 3 24.58 -14.65 -11.10
C GLU A 3 23.47 -13.59 -11.17
N THR A 4 22.25 -13.97 -10.81
CA THR A 4 21.13 -13.04 -10.68
C THR A 4 21.48 -12.04 -9.59
N LYS A 5 21.73 -10.78 -9.97
CA LYS A 5 21.92 -9.65 -9.05
C LYS A 5 20.91 -9.73 -7.90
N ASP A 6 21.47 -9.64 -6.71
CA ASP A 6 20.86 -9.76 -5.39
C ASP A 6 19.46 -9.16 -5.29
N GLY A 7 18.51 -9.92 -4.75
CA GLY A 7 17.17 -9.39 -4.50
C GLY A 7 17.17 -8.25 -3.47
N ILE A 8 16.16 -7.39 -3.55
CA ILE A 8 16.12 -6.12 -2.83
C ILE A 8 15.65 -6.36 -1.38
N ARG A 9 16.45 -5.97 -0.38
CA ARG A 9 16.08 -6.13 1.04
C ARG A 9 15.12 -5.06 1.51
N VAL A 10 13.84 -5.39 1.61
CA VAL A 10 12.77 -4.42 1.90
C VAL A 10 11.68 -5.02 2.79
N ASN A 11 10.97 -4.15 3.50
CA ASN A 11 9.80 -4.52 4.29
C ASN A 11 8.59 -4.84 3.41
N ARG A 12 7.65 -5.65 3.93
CA ARG A 12 6.39 -5.97 3.22
C ARG A 12 5.47 -4.76 3.00
N ALA A 13 5.40 -3.85 3.98
CA ALA A 13 4.52 -2.69 3.92
C ALA A 13 4.78 -1.76 2.70
N PRO A 14 6.02 -1.29 2.43
CA PRO A 14 6.28 -0.46 1.26
C PRO A 14 6.08 -1.22 -0.07
N VAL A 15 6.33 -2.54 -0.11
CA VAL A 15 6.03 -3.38 -1.28
C VAL A 15 4.53 -3.41 -1.56
N LEU A 16 3.71 -3.63 -0.53
CA LEU A 16 2.26 -3.61 -0.68
C LEU A 16 1.74 -2.21 -1.04
N THR A 17 2.31 -1.15 -0.46
CA THR A 17 1.96 0.23 -0.81
C THR A 17 2.20 0.51 -2.29
N LEU A 18 3.38 0.17 -2.82
CA LEU A 18 3.70 0.42 -4.22
C LEU A 18 2.84 -0.45 -5.16
N TRP A 19 2.65 -1.73 -4.84
CA TRP A 19 1.81 -2.63 -5.64
C TRP A 19 0.35 -2.15 -5.72
N ALA A 20 -0.23 -1.80 -4.58
CA ALA A 20 -1.59 -1.28 -4.54
C ALA A 20 -1.73 0.05 -5.30
N ALA A 21 -0.71 0.91 -5.26
CA ALA A 21 -0.70 2.13 -6.06
C ALA A 21 -0.68 1.83 -7.57
N VAL A 22 0.16 0.88 -8.03
CA VAL A 22 0.18 0.46 -9.44
C VAL A 22 -1.18 -0.09 -9.88
N VAL A 23 -1.84 -0.89 -9.03
CA VAL A 23 -3.18 -1.42 -9.31
C VAL A 23 -4.22 -0.31 -9.36
N ALA A 24 -4.15 0.67 -8.45
CA ALA A 24 -5.05 1.83 -8.48
C ALA A 24 -4.84 2.69 -9.75
N GLU A 25 -3.60 2.91 -10.19
CA GLU A 25 -3.33 3.59 -11.47
C GLU A 25 -3.95 2.83 -12.66
N ARG A 26 -3.90 1.49 -12.66
CA ARG A 26 -4.58 0.66 -13.68
C ARG A 26 -6.10 0.77 -13.65
N LEU A 27 -6.68 1.15 -12.51
CA LEU A 27 -8.12 1.43 -12.35
C LEU A 27 -8.49 2.88 -12.71
N GLY A 28 -7.53 3.69 -13.15
CA GLY A 28 -7.77 5.06 -13.62
C GLY A 28 -7.58 6.15 -12.56
N TYR A 29 -7.10 5.82 -11.35
CA TYR A 29 -6.74 6.83 -10.36
C TYR A 29 -5.44 7.54 -10.74
N ASP A 30 -5.37 8.85 -10.52
CA ASP A 30 -4.12 9.58 -10.66
C ASP A 30 -3.06 9.11 -9.66
N ARG A 31 -1.80 9.42 -9.93
CA ARG A 31 -0.66 8.93 -9.14
C ARG A 31 -0.69 9.38 -7.67
N ASP A 32 -1.18 10.58 -7.40
CA ASP A 32 -1.30 11.08 -6.03
C ASP A 32 -2.42 10.35 -5.27
N ALA A 33 -3.56 10.12 -5.92
CA ALA A 33 -4.64 9.32 -5.34
C ALA A 33 -4.17 7.88 -5.10
N ALA A 34 -3.57 7.26 -6.11
CA ALA A 34 -3.11 5.89 -6.08
C ALA A 34 -2.11 5.62 -4.95
N ILE A 35 -1.13 6.51 -4.72
CA ILE A 35 -0.14 6.30 -3.65
C ILE A 35 -0.77 6.41 -2.25
N THR A 36 -1.78 7.27 -2.08
CA THR A 36 -2.52 7.36 -0.80
C THR A 36 -3.38 6.12 -0.56
N LEU A 37 -4.07 5.63 -1.60
CA LEU A 37 -4.84 4.38 -1.55
C LEU A 37 -3.93 3.20 -1.20
N GLY A 38 -2.77 3.10 -1.84
CA GLY A 38 -1.81 2.05 -1.55
C GLY A 38 -1.28 2.09 -0.12
N ARG A 39 -1.07 3.30 0.43
CA ARG A 39 -0.67 3.48 1.84
C ARG A 39 -1.76 3.00 2.79
N ALA A 40 -3.03 3.34 2.53
CA ALA A 40 -4.16 2.89 3.33
C ALA A 40 -4.35 1.36 3.30
N VAL A 41 -4.22 0.74 2.13
CA VAL A 41 -4.24 -0.73 1.99
C VAL A 41 -3.13 -1.38 2.84
N ALA A 42 -1.90 -0.89 2.75
CA ALA A 42 -0.80 -1.43 3.55
C ALA A 42 -0.98 -1.20 5.06
N GLY A 43 -1.48 -0.04 5.47
CA GLY A 43 -1.80 0.29 6.86
C GLY A 43 -2.86 -0.63 7.44
N SER A 44 -3.96 -0.87 6.70
CA SER A 44 -5.00 -1.83 7.09
C SER A 44 -4.45 -3.26 7.25
N SER A 45 -3.56 -3.71 6.35
CA SER A 45 -2.87 -5.01 6.51
C SER A 45 -2.07 -5.09 7.80
N ALA A 46 -1.34 -4.02 8.11
CA ALA A 46 -0.48 -3.96 9.28
C ALA A 46 -1.32 -4.01 10.56
N ARG A 47 -2.43 -3.27 10.64
CA ARG A 47 -3.35 -3.29 11.79
C ARG A 47 -3.95 -4.67 12.03
N VAL A 48 -4.43 -5.35 10.97
CA VAL A 48 -4.93 -6.73 11.06
C VAL A 48 -3.84 -7.68 11.59
N LYS A 49 -2.61 -7.54 11.08
CA LYS A 49 -1.49 -8.38 11.51
C LYS A 49 -1.07 -8.08 12.96
N ALA A 50 -1.04 -6.82 13.38
CA ALA A 50 -0.71 -6.41 14.75
C ALA A 50 -1.69 -7.00 15.76
N LYS A 51 -3.01 -6.95 15.44
CA LYS A 51 -4.05 -7.60 16.25
C LYS A 51 -3.85 -9.11 16.33
N ALA A 52 -3.55 -9.75 15.20
CA ALA A 52 -3.36 -11.21 15.14
C ALA A 52 -2.12 -11.73 15.90
N ILE A 53 -1.12 -10.86 16.17
CA ILE A 53 0.07 -11.22 16.93
C ILE A 53 0.10 -10.60 18.34
N GLY A 54 -1.00 -9.95 18.76
CA GLY A 54 -1.17 -9.42 20.11
C GLY A 54 -0.37 -8.16 20.45
N ILE A 55 0.03 -7.36 19.46
CA ILE A 55 0.86 -6.14 19.68
C ILE A 55 0.14 -4.83 19.31
N ALA A 56 -1.18 -4.88 19.09
CA ALA A 56 -1.93 -3.67 18.78
C ALA A 56 -2.01 -2.80 20.04
N GLU A 57 -1.45 -1.60 19.98
CA GLU A 57 -1.65 -0.56 20.99
C GLU A 57 -2.82 0.35 20.57
N ASP A 58 -3.72 0.65 21.51
CA ASP A 58 -4.80 1.63 21.32
C ASP A 58 -4.21 3.05 21.43
N HIS A 59 -3.59 3.53 20.35
CA HIS A 59 -3.20 4.94 20.27
C HIS A 59 -4.40 5.79 19.86
N GLN A 60 -5.12 6.34 20.85
CA GLN A 60 -5.88 7.57 20.69
C GLN A 60 -4.97 8.75 21.00
N GLU A 61 -4.44 9.41 19.96
CA GLU A 61 -3.73 10.68 20.15
C GLU A 61 -4.76 11.79 20.43
N GLY A 62 -4.86 12.18 21.70
CA GLY A 62 -5.60 13.35 22.16
C GLY A 62 -4.74 14.61 22.04
N GLY A 63 -5.15 15.51 21.14
CA GLY A 63 -4.59 16.86 21.00
C GLY A 63 -5.65 17.83 20.50
N ASP A 64 -5.83 18.92 21.25
CA ASP A 64 -6.72 20.10 21.10
C ASP A 64 -7.92 20.00 20.11
N MET A 65 -9.07 19.57 20.64
CA MET A 65 -10.09 18.81 19.90
C MET A 65 -11.46 19.51 19.72
N ARG A 66 -11.52 20.74 19.20
CA ARG A 66 -12.82 21.28 18.73
C ARG A 66 -12.87 21.55 17.25
N ASP A 67 -11.95 22.34 16.71
CA ASP A 67 -11.96 22.65 15.28
C ASP A 67 -11.41 21.49 14.46
N GLU A 68 -10.36 20.83 14.94
CA GLU A 68 -9.83 19.62 14.32
C GLU A 68 -10.84 18.46 14.40
N ALA A 69 -11.50 18.30 15.55
CA ALA A 69 -12.58 17.32 15.72
C ALA A 69 -13.77 17.58 14.78
N ARG A 70 -14.20 18.84 14.62
CA ARG A 70 -15.26 19.22 13.66
C ARG A 70 -14.84 18.94 12.22
N LYS A 71 -13.59 19.22 11.86
CA LYS A 71 -13.06 18.94 10.52
C LYS A 71 -13.01 17.43 10.24
N LEU A 72 -12.47 16.64 11.17
CA LEU A 72 -12.45 15.18 11.09
C LEU A 72 -13.87 14.60 10.95
N GLN A 73 -14.83 15.11 11.72
CA GLN A 73 -16.22 14.68 11.64
C GLN A 73 -16.85 15.01 10.29
N LYS A 74 -16.53 16.18 9.71
CA LYS A 74 -16.98 16.59 8.38
C LYS A 74 -16.34 15.76 7.27
N ASP A 75 -15.05 15.47 7.37
CA ASP A 75 -14.33 14.65 6.39
C ASP A 75 -14.87 13.20 6.42
N ARG A 76 -15.12 12.65 7.61
CA ARG A 76 -15.78 11.34 7.78
C ARG A 76 -17.20 11.31 7.20
N ALA A 77 -17.98 12.39 7.38
CA ALA A 77 -19.33 12.48 6.82
C ALA A 77 -19.36 12.55 5.29
N ARG A 78 -18.26 13.01 4.66
CA ARG A 78 -18.09 13.07 3.20
C ARG A 78 -17.36 11.86 2.64
N ALA A 79 -16.90 10.95 3.50
CA ALA A 79 -16.10 9.84 3.08
C ALA A 79 -16.91 8.89 2.20
N THR A 80 -16.36 8.54 1.04
CA THR A 80 -16.85 7.45 0.19
C THR A 80 -15.91 6.26 0.29
N THR A 81 -16.26 5.16 -0.35
CA THR A 81 -15.49 3.92 -0.31
C THR A 81 -14.95 3.58 -1.69
N VAL A 82 -13.65 3.30 -1.77
CA VAL A 82 -12.99 2.72 -2.94
C VAL A 82 -12.64 1.27 -2.64
N HIS A 83 -12.98 0.37 -3.56
CA HIS A 83 -12.64 -1.03 -3.45
C HIS A 83 -11.32 -1.34 -4.17
N LEU A 84 -10.26 -1.64 -3.41
CA LEU A 84 -8.92 -1.90 -3.92
C LEU A 84 -8.31 -3.14 -3.28
N LEU A 85 -7.87 -4.09 -4.11
CA LEU A 85 -7.24 -5.35 -3.70
C LEU A 85 -8.07 -6.16 -2.70
N GLY A 86 -9.39 -6.22 -2.90
CA GLY A 86 -10.31 -6.93 -2.03
C GLY A 86 -10.59 -6.21 -0.71
N ARG A 87 -10.35 -4.89 -0.64
CA ARG A 87 -10.53 -4.09 0.57
C ARG A 87 -11.24 -2.79 0.30
N ASP A 88 -12.02 -2.39 1.28
CA ASP A 88 -12.70 -1.11 1.30
C ASP A 88 -11.79 -0.06 1.95
N VAL A 89 -11.48 0.97 1.17
CA VAL A 89 -10.66 2.11 1.58
C VAL A 89 -11.56 3.34 1.66
N SER A 90 -11.65 3.94 2.83
CA SER A 90 -12.35 5.22 3.00
C SER A 90 -11.55 6.33 2.35
N VAL A 91 -12.22 7.16 1.54
CA VAL A 91 -11.60 8.25 0.81
C VAL A 91 -12.44 9.52 0.89
N VAL A 92 -11.82 10.66 0.67
CA VAL A 92 -12.52 11.93 0.42
C VAL A 92 -12.02 12.54 -0.88
N GLU A 93 -12.86 13.35 -1.51
CA GLU A 93 -12.44 14.16 -2.65
C GLU A 93 -11.85 15.49 -2.15
N GLU A 94 -10.62 15.78 -2.56
CA GLU A 94 -9.93 17.03 -2.25
C GLU A 94 -9.34 17.62 -3.54
N LYS A 95 -9.75 18.84 -3.89
CA LYS A 95 -9.26 19.57 -5.07
C LYS A 95 -9.39 18.76 -6.38
N GLY A 96 -10.48 18.00 -6.53
CA GLY A 96 -10.78 17.21 -7.72
C GLY A 96 -10.02 15.88 -7.83
N SER A 97 -9.30 15.46 -6.78
CA SER A 97 -8.62 14.17 -6.71
C SER A 97 -9.00 13.44 -5.42
N VAL A 98 -9.03 12.11 -5.49
CA VAL A 98 -9.35 11.27 -4.34
C VAL A 98 -8.15 11.16 -3.41
N ARG A 99 -8.41 11.20 -2.11
CA ARG A 99 -7.41 11.00 -1.04
C ARG A 99 -7.91 9.94 -0.07
N ALA A 100 -7.11 8.91 0.16
CA ALA A 100 -7.40 7.94 1.20
C ALA A 100 -7.35 8.60 2.58
N LEU A 101 -8.26 8.20 3.47
CA LEU A 101 -8.22 8.62 4.87
C LEU A 101 -7.20 7.77 5.64
N ASP A 102 -6.33 8.44 6.38
CA ASP A 102 -5.45 7.85 7.38
C ASP A 102 -5.73 8.53 8.72
N HIS A 103 -6.14 7.75 9.73
CA HIS A 103 -6.60 8.27 11.02
C HIS A 103 -7.65 9.41 10.86
N ASP A 104 -8.64 9.18 9.99
CA ASP A 104 -9.72 10.13 9.65
C ASP A 104 -9.25 11.45 9.00
N LYS A 105 -7.98 11.57 8.62
CA LYS A 105 -7.42 12.71 7.91
C LYS A 105 -7.08 12.35 6.45
N PRO A 106 -7.29 13.25 5.48
CA PRO A 106 -6.83 13.01 4.11
C PRO A 106 -5.31 12.81 4.07
N ALA A 107 -4.86 11.68 3.53
CA ALA A 107 -3.45 11.35 3.48
C ALA A 107 -2.70 12.29 2.51
N ALA A 108 -1.53 12.77 2.92
CA ALA A 108 -0.68 13.60 2.08
C ALA A 108 0.04 12.75 1.03
N PRO A 109 -0.18 12.96 -0.29
CA PRO A 109 0.43 12.14 -1.34
C PRO A 109 1.97 12.17 -1.29
N ARG A 110 2.54 13.35 -1.05
CA ARG A 110 4.00 13.53 -0.92
C ARG A 110 4.59 12.67 0.19
N ALA A 111 3.95 12.60 1.36
CA ALA A 111 4.43 11.79 2.48
C ALA A 111 4.38 10.29 2.14
N ALA A 112 3.29 9.84 1.49
CA ALA A 112 3.16 8.46 1.03
C ALA A 112 4.21 8.10 -0.04
N ALA A 113 4.47 9.01 -0.99
CA ALA A 113 5.50 8.84 -2.01
C ALA A 113 6.91 8.79 -1.39
N SER A 114 7.25 9.74 -0.51
CA SER A 114 8.54 9.77 0.19
C SER A 114 8.78 8.51 1.03
N TYR A 115 7.72 7.93 1.62
CA TYR A 115 7.82 6.66 2.34
C TYR A 115 8.30 5.52 1.42
N VAL A 116 7.72 5.40 0.23
CA VAL A 116 8.10 4.37 -0.76
C VAL A 116 9.50 4.66 -1.33
N THR A 117 9.80 5.91 -1.67
CA THR A 117 11.13 6.31 -2.14
C THR A 117 12.21 5.99 -1.13
N ARG A 118 12.01 6.27 0.15
CA ARG A 118 12.98 5.93 1.21
C ARG A 118 13.15 4.41 1.38
N ALA A 119 12.08 3.64 1.17
CA ALA A 119 12.12 2.19 1.35
C ALA A 119 12.88 1.45 0.25
N PHE A 120 12.77 1.93 -0.99
CA PHE A 120 13.38 1.29 -2.17
C PHE A 120 14.64 1.99 -2.69
N GLY A 121 14.85 3.27 -2.36
CA GLY A 121 15.99 4.04 -2.84
C GLY A 121 16.11 4.01 -4.36
N GLU A 122 17.31 3.71 -4.84
CA GLU A 122 17.64 3.62 -6.27
C GLU A 122 16.94 2.47 -6.99
N ASP A 123 16.46 1.45 -6.27
CA ASP A 123 15.75 0.31 -6.85
C ASP A 123 14.29 0.63 -7.22
N LEU A 124 13.74 1.75 -6.72
CA LEU A 124 12.33 2.09 -6.91
C LEU A 124 11.88 2.03 -8.39
N PRO A 125 12.60 2.62 -9.36
CA PRO A 125 12.20 2.56 -10.76
C PRO A 125 12.14 1.12 -11.29
N ALA A 126 13.10 0.27 -10.92
CA ALA A 126 13.15 -1.13 -11.36
C ALA A 126 12.01 -1.96 -10.76
N VAL A 127 11.70 -1.77 -9.48
CA VAL A 127 10.59 -2.44 -8.79
C VAL A 127 9.26 -2.01 -9.39
N ARG A 128 9.04 -0.70 -9.55
CA ARG A 128 7.81 -0.16 -10.12
C ARG A 128 7.59 -0.69 -11.53
N ARG A 129 8.62 -0.68 -12.39
CA ARG A 129 8.53 -1.23 -13.74
C ARG A 129 8.13 -2.70 -13.75
N ALA A 130 8.71 -3.53 -12.89
CA ALA A 130 8.34 -4.94 -12.79
C ALA A 130 6.87 -5.14 -12.36
N MET A 131 6.39 -4.30 -11.43
CA MET A 131 4.98 -4.30 -11.02
C MET A 131 4.05 -3.82 -12.13
N GLU A 132 4.41 -2.76 -12.87
CA GLU A 132 3.65 -2.24 -14.01
C GLU A 132 3.56 -3.29 -15.14
N GLU A 133 4.65 -4.00 -15.44
CA GLU A 133 4.67 -5.11 -16.39
C GLU A 133 3.68 -6.22 -15.98
N LEU A 134 3.70 -6.63 -14.70
CA LEU A 134 2.75 -7.61 -14.18
C LEU A 134 1.30 -7.10 -14.28
N ALA A 135 1.06 -5.87 -13.84
CA ALA A 135 -0.27 -5.26 -13.81
C ALA A 135 -0.84 -5.00 -15.22
N GLY A 136 0.02 -4.72 -16.19
CA GLY A 136 -0.35 -4.53 -17.59
C GLY A 136 -0.73 -5.84 -18.31
N SER A 137 -0.34 -7.00 -17.77
CA SER A 137 -0.67 -8.30 -18.35
C SER A 137 -2.11 -8.78 -18.08
N MET A 138 -2.93 -7.97 -17.41
CA MET A 138 -4.28 -8.34 -16.97
C MET A 138 -5.27 -7.19 -17.12
N GLU A 139 -6.54 -7.55 -17.31
CA GLU A 139 -7.66 -6.60 -17.25
C GLU A 139 -7.77 -5.94 -15.86
N PRO A 140 -8.06 -4.63 -15.77
CA PRO A 140 -8.07 -3.89 -14.51
C PRO A 140 -8.95 -4.50 -13.41
N GLU A 141 -10.16 -4.93 -13.73
CA GLU A 141 -11.10 -5.51 -12.75
C GLU A 141 -10.61 -6.87 -12.25
N LYS A 142 -10.06 -7.69 -13.16
CA LYS A 142 -9.45 -8.97 -12.80
C LYS A 142 -8.24 -8.74 -11.90
N LEU A 143 -7.39 -7.78 -12.25
CA LEU A 143 -6.22 -7.37 -11.47
C LEU A 143 -6.64 -6.93 -10.07
N ASN A 144 -7.67 -6.09 -9.94
CA ASN A 144 -8.15 -5.63 -8.65
C ASN A 144 -8.62 -6.81 -7.77
N ARG A 145 -9.37 -7.75 -8.36
CA ARG A 145 -9.89 -8.91 -7.66
C ARG A 145 -8.80 -9.89 -7.19
N ILE A 146 -7.75 -10.11 -7.98
CA ILE A 146 -6.72 -11.12 -7.67
C ILE A 146 -5.40 -10.53 -7.17
N GLY A 147 -5.24 -9.21 -7.20
CA GLY A 147 -3.96 -8.54 -7.00
C GLY A 147 -3.36 -8.77 -5.62
N PHE A 148 -4.19 -8.96 -4.58
CA PHE A 148 -3.65 -9.32 -3.26
C PHE A 148 -3.00 -10.71 -3.29
N ARG A 149 -3.63 -11.70 -3.95
CA ARG A 149 -3.05 -13.05 -4.13
C ARG A 149 -1.76 -13.02 -4.95
N LEU A 150 -1.68 -12.16 -5.97
CA LEU A 150 -0.44 -11.94 -6.72
C LEU A 150 0.66 -11.41 -5.80
N TYR A 151 0.34 -10.40 -4.99
CA TYR A 151 1.25 -9.88 -3.97
C TYR A 151 1.76 -10.96 -3.02
N GLU A 152 0.90 -11.89 -2.58
CA GLU A 152 1.35 -12.97 -1.70
C GLU A 152 2.39 -13.91 -2.34
N ARG A 153 2.39 -14.03 -3.67
CA ARG A 153 3.37 -14.85 -4.43
C ARG A 153 4.75 -14.21 -4.50
N PHE A 154 4.84 -12.88 -4.61
CA PHE A 154 6.12 -12.18 -4.78
C PHE A 154 6.58 -11.39 -3.54
N ARG A 155 5.73 -11.24 -2.52
CA ARG A 155 6.08 -10.45 -1.31
C ARG A 155 7.36 -10.98 -0.67
N PRO A 156 8.15 -10.10 -0.02
CA PRO A 156 9.34 -10.53 0.69
C PRO A 156 9.04 -11.63 1.72
N GLU A 157 9.85 -12.69 1.73
CA GLU A 157 9.77 -13.72 2.76
C GLU A 157 10.34 -13.16 4.07
N VAL A 158 9.56 -13.29 5.16
CA VAL A 158 9.96 -12.88 6.51
C VAL A 158 9.50 -13.96 7.50
N PRO A 159 10.12 -14.07 8.68
CA PRO A 159 9.73 -15.04 9.70
C PRO A 159 8.23 -14.98 10.05
N ALA A 160 7.67 -16.11 10.48
CA ALA A 160 6.29 -16.16 10.95
C ALA A 160 6.12 -15.44 12.31
N GLY A 161 4.86 -15.15 12.65
CA GLY A 161 4.50 -14.57 13.95
C GLY A 161 5.07 -13.16 14.18
N ALA A 162 5.37 -12.84 15.43
CA ALA A 162 5.91 -11.55 15.85
C ALA A 162 7.33 -11.28 15.32
N LYS A 163 8.15 -12.33 15.12
CA LYS A 163 9.52 -12.20 14.60
C LYS A 163 9.59 -11.60 13.18
N GLY A 164 8.53 -11.73 12.40
CA GLY A 164 8.41 -11.13 11.06
C GLY A 164 7.87 -9.71 11.06
N TRP A 165 7.40 -9.20 12.20
CA TRP A 165 6.89 -7.84 12.29
C TRP A 165 8.02 -6.84 12.06
N GLY A 166 7.86 -5.95 11.08
CA GLY A 166 8.89 -4.97 10.73
C GLY A 166 10.18 -5.56 10.14
N ALA A 167 10.25 -6.88 9.88
CA ALA A 167 11.42 -7.49 9.27
C ALA A 167 11.53 -7.17 7.77
N LYS A 168 12.77 -7.06 7.29
CA LYS A 168 13.08 -6.98 5.86
C LYS A 168 13.27 -8.39 5.31
N GLY A 169 12.66 -8.65 4.15
CA GLY A 169 12.89 -9.85 3.37
C GLY A 169 13.49 -9.51 2.01
N VAL A 170 13.85 -10.53 1.23
CA VAL A 170 14.33 -10.36 -0.14
C VAL A 170 13.13 -10.25 -1.09
N LEU A 171 13.09 -9.17 -1.87
CA LEU A 171 12.16 -8.99 -2.99
C LEU A 171 12.88 -9.34 -4.30
N ASP A 172 12.36 -10.34 -5.01
CA ASP A 172 12.89 -10.79 -6.29
C ASP A 172 12.04 -10.27 -7.45
N LEU A 173 12.64 -9.45 -8.32
CA LEU A 173 11.96 -8.87 -9.48
C LEU A 173 11.51 -9.93 -10.49
N ALA A 174 12.22 -11.07 -10.59
CA ALA A 174 11.80 -12.17 -11.44
C ALA A 174 10.50 -12.81 -10.91
N ARG A 175 10.38 -12.98 -9.59
CA ARG A 175 9.12 -13.45 -8.95
C ARG A 175 7.96 -12.50 -9.18
N ILE A 176 8.19 -11.18 -9.20
CA ILE A 176 7.13 -10.22 -9.55
C ILE A 176 6.62 -10.51 -10.96
N ARG A 177 7.52 -10.59 -11.95
CA ARG A 177 7.15 -10.78 -13.37
C ARG A 177 6.50 -12.13 -13.66
N SER A 178 6.84 -13.17 -12.89
CA SER A 178 6.25 -14.51 -13.05
C SER A 178 4.99 -14.73 -12.21
N ALA A 179 4.64 -13.84 -11.28
CA ALA A 179 3.52 -14.04 -10.36
C ALA A 179 2.16 -14.21 -11.04
N GLY A 180 1.99 -13.65 -12.25
CA GLY A 180 0.77 -13.75 -13.06
C GLY A 180 0.65 -15.00 -13.93
N ARG A 181 1.70 -15.83 -13.97
CA ARG A 181 1.73 -17.09 -14.72
C ARG A 181 1.18 -18.25 -13.88
#